data_AF-A0A7J4JPI5-F1
#
_entry.id   AF-A0A7J4JPI5-F1
#
_cell.length_a   1.000
_cell.length_b   1.000
_cell.length_c   1.000
_cell.angle_alpha   90.00
_cell.angle_beta   90.00
_cell.angle_gamma   90.00
#
_symmetry.space_group_name_H-M   'P 1'
#
loop_
_entity.id
_entity.type
_entity.pdbx_description
1 polymer ?
#
loop_
_entity_poly.entity_id
_entity_poly.type
_entity_poly.pdbx_seq_one_letter_code
_entity_poly.pdbx_strand_id
1 'polypeptide(L)'
;MARAFLFLSALLLLGCSASQQATTPSATAVATAIAAATPVPSATVAPATPSPSASLAVKTREDAIYYTRRDIRVVSWLNAYTGASRENPEVTYEKPNWIVKYTDSTCVDIRPDRSICTMTATVDEVTGRIVTAAQK
;
A
#
# COMPACT_ATOMS: atom_id res chain seq x y z
N MET A 1 -4.93 36.72 40.49
CA MET A 1 -3.84 37.67 40.17
C MET A 1 -2.64 36.86 39.66
N ALA A 2 -2.00 37.31 38.56
CA ALA A 2 -0.75 36.85 37.92
C ALA A 2 -0.73 35.37 37.41
N ARG A 3 -0.80 35.02 36.10
CA ARG A 3 0.00 35.37 34.88
C ARG A 3 1.51 35.15 35.03
N ALA A 4 2.03 34.08 34.43
CA ALA A 4 3.38 34.02 33.88
C ALA A 4 3.42 33.01 32.71
N PHE A 5 3.22 33.55 31.51
CA PHE A 5 3.62 32.93 30.25
C PHE A 5 5.14 33.09 30.12
N LEU A 6 5.87 32.01 29.86
CA LEU A 6 7.23 32.09 29.33
C LEU A 6 7.33 31.14 28.13
N PHE A 7 7.10 31.74 26.96
CA PHE A 7 7.63 31.30 25.68
C PHE A 7 9.13 31.62 25.66
N LEU A 8 9.97 30.64 25.36
CA LEU A 8 11.32 30.90 24.85
C LEU A 8 11.69 29.84 23.79
N SER A 9 11.24 30.11 22.56
CA SER A 9 11.87 29.69 21.31
C SER A 9 13.30 30.23 21.26
N ALA A 10 14.29 29.75 20.53
CA ALA A 10 14.40 28.78 19.45
C ALA A 10 15.88 28.38 19.39
N LEU A 11 16.18 27.11 19.14
CA LEU A 11 17.52 26.66 18.78
C LEU A 11 17.40 25.69 17.60
N LEU A 12 18.45 25.70 16.76
CA LEU A 12 18.79 24.78 15.67
C LEU A 12 18.59 25.30 14.24
N LEU A 13 19.62 26.04 13.81
CA LEU A 13 20.54 25.66 12.71
C LEU A 13 20.23 24.32 12.02
N LEU A 14 20.21 24.34 10.69
CA LEU A 14 20.57 23.31 9.70
C LEU A 14 19.67 23.57 8.48
N GLY A 15 20.10 23.75 7.24
CA GLY A 15 21.37 23.63 6.56
C GLY A 15 20.99 23.67 5.06
N CYS A 16 21.71 24.46 4.26
CA CYS A 16 21.57 24.48 2.81
C CYS A 16 21.74 23.07 2.22
N SER A 17 20.90 22.70 1.26
CA SER A 17 21.27 21.75 0.20
C SER A 17 20.45 22.05 -1.05
N ALA A 18 21.13 22.69 -2.01
CA ALA A 18 20.75 22.78 -3.40
C ALA A 18 21.00 21.44 -4.10
N SER A 19 20.10 21.00 -4.97
CA SER A 19 20.36 20.05 -6.09
C SER A 19 19.13 20.07 -7.01
N GLN A 20 19.18 20.83 -8.11
CA GLN A 20 19.56 20.38 -9.47
C GLN A 20 18.41 19.73 -10.26
N GLN A 21 17.65 20.62 -10.92
CA GLN A 21 17.32 20.64 -12.35
C GLN A 21 17.59 19.35 -13.16
N ALA A 22 16.52 18.72 -13.64
CA ALA A 22 16.56 17.75 -14.72
C ALA A 22 15.92 18.33 -15.99
N THR A 23 16.73 18.39 -17.03
CA THR A 23 16.48 18.89 -18.37
C THR A 23 15.63 17.93 -19.19
N THR A 24 14.69 18.51 -19.94
CA THR A 24 14.02 17.88 -21.08
C THR A 24 14.99 17.64 -22.24
N PRO A 25 14.80 16.56 -22.99
CA PRO A 25 15.00 16.62 -24.43
C PRO A 25 13.70 16.39 -25.19
N SER A 26 13.40 17.38 -26.03
CA SER A 26 12.46 17.32 -27.15
C SER A 26 13.20 16.73 -28.35
N ALA A 27 12.60 15.77 -29.06
CA ALA A 27 13.09 15.29 -30.35
C ALA A 27 11.94 15.29 -31.36
N THR A 28 11.97 16.31 -32.21
CA THR A 28 11.24 16.41 -33.47
C THR A 28 12.04 15.66 -34.53
N ALA A 29 11.40 14.83 -35.37
CA ALA A 29 11.24 15.10 -36.82
C ALA A 29 11.14 13.84 -37.74
N VAL A 30 10.31 14.03 -38.79
CA VAL A 30 10.35 13.50 -40.17
C VAL A 30 9.90 12.06 -40.49
N ALA A 31 8.61 11.95 -40.82
CA ALA A 31 8.01 11.66 -42.13
C ALA A 31 8.46 10.49 -43.06
N THR A 32 7.41 9.82 -43.57
CA THR A 32 7.21 9.25 -44.94
C THR A 32 7.67 7.82 -45.23
N ALA A 33 6.73 6.91 -45.46
CA ALA A 33 6.49 6.29 -46.79
C ALA A 33 5.35 5.27 -46.74
N ILE A 34 4.50 5.34 -47.76
CA ILE A 34 3.36 4.46 -48.05
C ILE A 34 3.91 3.25 -48.80
N ALA A 35 3.63 2.04 -48.33
CA ALA A 35 3.79 0.83 -49.12
C ALA A 35 2.60 -0.11 -48.87
N ALA A 36 1.84 -0.34 -49.93
CA ALA A 36 0.75 -1.31 -49.98
C ALA A 36 1.31 -2.72 -49.77
N ALA A 37 0.90 -3.38 -48.69
CA ALA A 37 1.09 -4.80 -48.48
C ALA A 37 -0.23 -5.38 -47.96
N THR A 38 -0.75 -6.36 -48.69
CA THR A 38 -1.97 -7.12 -48.41
C THR A 38 -1.95 -7.75 -47.02
N PRO A 39 -2.97 -7.53 -46.16
CA PRO A 39 -3.04 -8.23 -44.88
C PRO A 39 -3.43 -9.69 -45.09
N VAL A 40 -2.47 -10.58 -44.85
CA VAL A 40 -2.71 -11.97 -44.44
C VAL A 40 -3.62 -11.93 -43.20
N PRO A 41 -4.66 -12.79 -43.07
CA PRO A 41 -5.43 -12.85 -41.85
C PRO A 41 -4.54 -13.34 -40.70
N SER A 42 -4.01 -12.39 -39.94
CA SER A 42 -3.40 -12.62 -38.64
C SER A 42 -4.47 -13.23 -37.75
N ALA A 43 -4.32 -14.53 -37.47
CA ALA A 43 -5.01 -15.14 -36.34
C ALA A 43 -4.71 -14.29 -35.11
N THR A 44 -5.73 -13.59 -34.61
CA THR A 44 -5.69 -12.94 -33.31
C THR A 44 -5.49 -14.05 -32.29
N VAL A 45 -4.24 -14.36 -31.98
CA VAL A 45 -3.89 -15.07 -30.77
C VAL A 45 -4.33 -14.13 -29.65
N ALA A 46 -5.48 -14.44 -29.05
CA ALA A 46 -5.91 -13.79 -27.83
C ALA A 46 -4.73 -13.78 -26.85
N PRO A 47 -4.48 -12.69 -26.12
CA PRO A 47 -3.48 -12.69 -25.08
C PRO A 47 -3.80 -13.87 -24.15
N ALA A 48 -2.90 -14.84 -24.07
CA ALA A 48 -3.05 -15.94 -23.14
C ALA A 48 -3.28 -15.32 -21.76
N THR A 49 -4.47 -15.54 -21.19
CA THR A 49 -4.75 -15.14 -19.82
C THR A 49 -3.68 -15.80 -18.97
N PRO A 50 -2.83 -15.04 -18.25
CA PRO A 50 -1.80 -15.65 -17.43
C PRO A 50 -2.49 -16.60 -16.46
N SER A 51 -2.20 -17.90 -16.63
CA SER A 51 -2.69 -18.94 -15.75
C SER A 51 -2.21 -18.62 -14.33
N PRO A 52 -3.08 -18.55 -13.30
CA PRO A 52 -2.70 -18.14 -11.95
C PRO A 52 -1.78 -19.13 -11.21
N SER A 53 -1.18 -20.10 -11.91
CA SER A 53 -0.16 -21.01 -11.38
C SER A 53 1.27 -20.46 -11.39
N ALA A 54 1.47 -19.18 -11.66
CA ALA A 54 2.75 -18.51 -11.40
C ALA A 54 2.80 -18.07 -9.93
N SER A 55 3.24 -18.98 -9.06
CA SER A 55 3.65 -18.77 -7.65
C SER A 55 3.13 -17.48 -7.01
N LEU A 56 1.96 -17.56 -6.38
CA LEU A 56 1.28 -16.50 -5.64
C LEU A 56 2.02 -16.12 -4.34
N ALA A 57 3.34 -16.27 -4.31
CA ALA A 57 4.13 -16.09 -3.11
C ALA A 57 4.16 -14.61 -2.73
N VAL A 58 3.78 -14.31 -1.50
CA VAL A 58 3.83 -12.97 -0.89
C VAL A 58 5.27 -12.67 -0.53
N LYS A 59 5.98 -11.97 -1.42
CA LYS A 59 7.43 -11.73 -1.24
C LYS A 59 7.73 -10.39 -0.59
N THR A 60 6.74 -9.50 -0.57
CA THR A 60 6.93 -8.12 -0.10
C THR A 60 5.88 -7.74 0.94
N ARG A 61 6.22 -6.69 1.71
CA ARG A 61 5.28 -6.03 2.62
C ARG A 61 4.03 -5.56 1.86
N GLU A 62 4.22 -5.01 0.68
CA GLU A 62 3.16 -4.45 -0.17
C GLU A 62 2.22 -5.55 -0.66
N ASP A 63 2.74 -6.73 -1.03
CA ASP A 63 1.94 -7.90 -1.36
C ASP A 63 1.08 -8.34 -0.16
N ALA A 64 1.66 -8.40 1.03
CA ALA A 64 0.94 -8.80 2.24
C ALA A 64 -0.22 -7.84 2.53
N ILE A 65 0.03 -6.52 2.43
CA ILE A 65 -1.01 -5.50 2.57
C ILE A 65 -2.08 -5.68 1.49
N TYR A 66 -1.68 -5.89 0.24
CA TYR A 66 -2.58 -6.07 -0.90
C TYR A 66 -3.54 -7.25 -0.69
N TYR A 67 -3.03 -8.43 -0.31
CA TYR A 67 -3.89 -9.60 -0.04
C TYR A 67 -4.79 -9.38 1.17
N THR A 68 -4.28 -8.73 2.21
CA THR A 68 -5.04 -8.43 3.42
C THR A 68 -6.21 -7.49 3.16
N ARG A 69 -6.04 -6.47 2.31
CA ARG A 69 -7.11 -5.53 1.92
C ARG A 69 -8.18 -6.14 1.01
N ARG A 70 -8.01 -7.39 0.58
CA ARG A 70 -9.02 -8.14 -0.19
C ARG A 70 -9.85 -9.08 0.66
N ASP A 71 -9.48 -9.28 1.93
CA ASP A 71 -10.26 -10.08 2.85
C ASP A 71 -11.46 -9.29 3.36
N ILE A 72 -12.65 -9.88 3.22
CA ILE A 72 -13.91 -9.21 3.56
C ILE A 72 -13.99 -8.82 5.04
N ARG A 73 -13.37 -9.58 5.94
CA ARG A 73 -13.39 -9.29 7.39
C ARG A 73 -12.55 -8.06 7.69
N VAL A 74 -11.39 -7.95 7.05
CA VAL A 74 -10.51 -6.78 7.17
C VAL A 74 -11.17 -5.56 6.56
N VAL A 75 -11.71 -5.66 5.34
CA VAL A 75 -12.38 -4.54 4.65
C VAL A 75 -13.58 -4.05 5.47
N SER A 76 -14.39 -4.98 5.98
CA SER A 76 -15.54 -4.63 6.83
C SER A 76 -15.10 -3.87 8.09
N TRP A 77 -14.01 -4.31 8.73
CA TRP A 77 -13.48 -3.60 9.89
C TRP A 77 -12.95 -2.22 9.50
N LEU A 78 -12.11 -2.12 8.46
CA LEU A 78 -11.58 -0.84 8.00
C LEU A 78 -12.70 0.17 7.71
N ASN A 79 -13.82 -0.27 7.12
CA ASN A 79 -14.96 0.59 6.82
C ASN A 79 -15.73 1.05 8.06
N ALA A 80 -15.77 0.25 9.12
CA ALA A 80 -16.35 0.66 10.41
C ALA A 80 -15.42 1.60 11.20
N TYR A 81 -14.11 1.52 10.96
CA TYR A 81 -13.06 2.22 11.70
C TYR A 81 -12.33 3.21 10.78
N THR A 82 -12.93 4.39 10.59
CA THR A 82 -12.44 5.40 9.63
C THR A 82 -11.11 6.05 10.06
N GLY A 83 -10.76 5.97 11.35
CA GLY A 83 -9.46 6.40 11.86
C GLY A 83 -8.36 5.34 11.76
N ALA A 84 -8.67 4.16 11.22
CA ALA A 84 -7.69 3.09 11.03
C ALA A 84 -6.51 3.53 10.15
N SER A 85 -5.31 3.05 10.49
CA SER A 85 -4.05 3.24 9.76
C SER A 85 -4.02 2.51 8.41
N ARG A 86 -4.97 2.83 7.53
CA ARG A 86 -5.15 2.22 6.21
C ARG A 86 -3.87 2.34 5.39
N GLU A 87 -3.28 3.53 5.34
CA GLU A 87 -2.15 3.84 4.47
C GLU A 87 -0.84 3.20 4.90
N ASN A 88 -0.63 3.08 6.21
CA ASN A 88 0.61 2.55 6.77
C ASN A 88 0.33 1.56 7.91
N PRO A 89 -0.16 0.35 7.61
CA PRO A 89 -0.29 -0.68 8.62
C PRO A 89 1.08 -1.14 9.09
N GLU A 90 1.12 -1.61 10.34
CA GLU A 90 2.26 -2.32 10.89
C GLU A 90 2.36 -3.69 10.21
N VAL A 91 3.54 -4.05 9.70
CA VAL A 91 3.74 -5.31 9.01
C VAL A 91 5.00 -5.98 9.55
N THR A 92 4.84 -7.21 10.00
CA THR A 92 5.92 -8.05 10.53
C THR A 92 5.99 -9.33 9.72
N TYR A 93 7.20 -9.76 9.37
CA TYR A 93 7.39 -11.06 8.73
C TYR A 93 7.82 -12.08 9.77
N GLU A 94 6.99 -13.10 9.95
CA GLU A 94 7.20 -14.24 10.85
C GLU A 94 7.08 -15.53 10.03
N LYS A 95 8.19 -15.94 9.40
CA LYS A 95 8.22 -17.09 8.48
C LYS A 95 7.43 -18.29 9.04
N PRO A 96 6.49 -18.87 8.25
CA PRO A 96 6.19 -18.61 6.83
C PRO A 96 5.08 -17.58 6.58
N ASN A 97 4.88 -16.62 7.48
CA ASN A 97 3.72 -15.72 7.45
C ASN A 97 4.11 -14.25 7.46
N TRP A 98 3.24 -13.44 6.86
CA TRP A 98 3.21 -12.00 7.05
C TRP A 98 2.08 -11.65 7.99
N ILE A 99 2.37 -10.83 9.00
CA ILE A 99 1.38 -10.32 9.94
C ILE A 99 1.15 -8.85 9.61
N VAL A 100 -0.07 -8.52 9.21
CA VAL A 100 -0.50 -7.16 8.89
C VAL A 100 -1.45 -6.69 9.97
N LYS A 101 -1.11 -5.57 10.61
CA LYS A 101 -1.86 -5.00 11.72
C LYS A 101 -2.29 -3.57 11.40
N TYR A 102 -3.61 -3.37 11.48
CA TYR A 102 -4.24 -2.07 11.39
C TYR A 102 -4.68 -1.63 12.78
N THR A 103 -4.46 -0.35 13.10
CA THR A 103 -4.84 0.23 14.38
C THR A 103 -5.66 1.49 14.10
N ASP A 104 -6.79 1.64 14.77
CA ASP A 104 -7.57 2.88 14.77
C ASP A 104 -7.22 3.72 16.01
N SER A 105 -6.60 4.88 15.78
CA SER A 105 -6.23 5.81 16.85
C SER A 105 -7.44 6.51 17.47
N THR A 106 -8.51 6.71 16.71
CA THR A 106 -9.74 7.37 17.17
C THR A 106 -10.61 6.46 18.03
N CYS A 107 -10.41 5.14 17.91
CA CYS A 107 -11.14 4.13 18.67
C CYS A 107 -10.85 4.23 20.18
N VAL A 108 -9.62 4.57 20.56
CA VAL A 108 -9.20 4.70 21.97
C VAL A 108 -9.96 5.83 22.69
N ASP A 109 -10.26 6.92 21.97
CA ASP A 109 -10.89 8.11 22.55
C ASP A 109 -12.41 7.98 22.69
N ILE A 110 -13.06 7.17 21.84
CA ILE A 110 -14.53 7.13 21.73
C ILE A 110 -15.13 5.98 22.57
N ARG A 111 -14.44 4.83 22.68
CA ARG A 111 -14.97 3.64 23.38
C ARG A 111 -13.88 2.88 24.14
N PRO A 112 -13.50 3.33 25.34
CA PRO A 112 -12.50 2.62 26.16
C PRO A 112 -12.97 1.23 26.63
N ASP A 113 -14.27 0.93 26.54
CA ASP A 113 -14.90 -0.32 26.97
C ASP A 113 -15.01 -1.38 25.85
N ARG A 114 -14.85 -0.99 24.59
CA ARG A 114 -14.90 -1.89 23.42
C ARG A 114 -13.56 -1.86 22.70
N SER A 115 -12.62 -2.61 23.25
CA SER A 115 -11.20 -2.59 22.90
C SER A 115 -10.83 -3.04 21.49
N ILE A 116 -11.79 -3.28 20.59
CA ILE A 116 -11.51 -3.71 19.21
C ILE A 116 -11.03 -2.51 18.39
N CYS A 117 -9.82 -2.05 18.68
CA CYS A 117 -9.16 -0.96 17.98
C CYS A 117 -8.07 -1.48 17.06
N THR A 118 -7.79 -2.79 17.11
CA THR A 118 -6.79 -3.43 16.28
C THR A 118 -7.41 -4.55 15.44
N MET A 119 -7.08 -4.56 14.15
CA MET A 119 -7.31 -5.70 13.26
C MET A 119 -5.96 -6.30 12.88
N THR A 120 -5.76 -7.57 13.19
CA THR A 120 -4.56 -8.32 12.82
C THR A 120 -4.92 -9.43 11.85
N ALA A 121 -4.24 -9.46 10.71
CA ALA A 121 -4.37 -10.50 9.70
C ALA A 121 -3.03 -11.21 9.48
N THR A 122 -3.09 -12.53 9.32
CA THR A 122 -1.93 -13.36 9.02
C THR A 122 -2.08 -13.90 7.61
N VAL A 123 -1.11 -13.61 6.76
CA VAL A 123 -1.05 -14.00 5.36
C VAL A 123 0.01 -15.08 5.21
N ASP A 124 -0.36 -16.21 4.64
CA ASP A 124 0.60 -17.27 4.30
C ASP A 124 1.47 -16.83 3.12
N GLU A 125 2.79 -16.94 3.26
CA GLU A 125 3.76 -16.48 2.27
C GLU A 125 3.66 -17.27 0.97
N VAL A 126 3.33 -18.56 1.02
CA VAL A 126 3.38 -19.45 -0.16
C VAL A 126 2.13 -19.29 -1.03
N THR A 127 0.98 -19.13 -0.38
CA THR A 127 -0.34 -19.15 -1.01
C THR A 127 -1.01 -17.78 -1.12
N GLY A 128 -0.50 -16.78 -0.39
CA GLY A 128 -1.14 -15.46 -0.29
C GLY A 128 -2.52 -15.46 0.35
N ARG A 129 -2.89 -16.56 1.03
CA ARG A 129 -4.19 -16.68 1.70
C ARG A 129 -4.12 -16.11 3.11
N ILE A 130 -5.20 -15.47 3.54
CA ILE A 130 -5.38 -15.05 4.92
C ILE A 130 -5.71 -16.28 5.78
N VAL A 131 -4.75 -16.69 6.61
CA VAL A 131 -4.88 -17.80 7.57
C VAL A 131 -5.80 -17.40 8.71
N THR A 132 -5.60 -16.20 9.25
CA THR A 132 -6.37 -15.65 10.37
C THR A 132 -6.60 -14.16 10.17
N ALA A 133 -7.78 -13.68 10.56
CA ALA A 133 -8.07 -12.26 10.72
C ALA A 133 -8.86 -12.08 12.01
N ALA A 134 -8.29 -11.34 12.95
CA ALA A 134 -8.82 -11.21 14.29
C ALA A 134 -8.82 -9.76 14.75
N GLN A 135 -9.85 -9.46 15.52
CA GLN A 135 -10.14 -8.18 16.13
C GLN A 135 -9.68 -8.24 17.59
N LYS A 136 -8.87 -7.28 18.03
CA LYS A 136 -8.36 -7.19 19.41
C LYS A 136 -8.49 -5.80 19.99
#